data_AF-A0AAD9LCB9-F1
#
_entry.id   AF-A0AAD9LCB9-F1
#
_cell.length_a   1.000
_cell.length_b   1.000
_cell.length_c   1.000
_cell.angle_alpha   90.00
_cell.angle_beta   90.00
_cell.angle_gamma   90.00
#
_symmetry.space_group_name_H-M   'P 1'
#
loop_
_entity.id
_entity.type
_entity.pdbx_description
1 polymer ?
#
loop_
_entity_poly.entity_id
_entity_poly.type
_entity_poly.pdbx_seq_one_letter_code
_entity_poly.pdbx_strand_id
1 'polypeptide(L)'
;MAKTIAFTTAVLLATFGPTDGKSVNESCSVVDFTTQETQFLLLNNAVDIVTQSTLLSTLVKDYDPLVLQNIDLGEFKYSVLGQDLTFTPTLDNLNVIGLANLVPEHLNASSSNCVDFGAHCTGQLSIDATVSLTLEEIDTSIAVDVSLTLDKPTLAANVQANMYGCAASATDCEDFTVTTIEVAGVDSKYSSIMDTLLRRFESAAVQMVSLDFDSIVKSDFSFHNSGPIISAITDALADFSADEINKKSSVYDKFTSSLNDQLLSVANDYIDSKLKPSFGSTCLDA
;
A
#
# COMPACT_ATOMS: atom_id res chain seq x y z
N MET A 1 11.15 6.11 -6.38
CA MET A 1 9.78 6.59 -6.09
C MET A 1 8.85 5.48 -5.64
N ALA A 2 8.96 4.28 -6.20
CA ALA A 2 8.53 3.02 -5.57
C ALA A 2 8.90 2.93 -4.07
N LYS A 3 10.13 3.36 -3.73
CA LYS A 3 10.55 3.50 -2.33
C LYS A 3 9.53 4.34 -1.54
N THR A 4 9.08 5.53 -2.02
CA THR A 4 8.38 6.63 -1.29
C THR A 4 7.02 6.23 -0.68
N ILE A 5 6.24 5.40 -1.37
CA ILE A 5 4.91 4.95 -0.91
C ILE A 5 5.02 3.69 -0.04
N ALA A 6 6.09 2.90 -0.22
CA ALA A 6 6.47 1.86 0.73
C ALA A 6 7.08 2.42 2.04
N PHE A 7 7.37 3.74 2.13
CA PHE A 7 8.00 4.32 3.33
C PHE A 7 7.07 4.41 4.51
N THR A 8 5.77 4.70 4.36
CA THR A 8 4.92 4.88 5.54
C THR A 8 4.77 3.55 6.29
N THR A 9 4.49 2.45 5.63
CA THR A 9 4.31 1.18 6.35
C THR A 9 5.62 0.56 6.85
N ALA A 10 6.71 0.64 6.08
CA ALA A 10 7.99 0.08 6.51
C ALA A 10 8.60 0.86 7.68
N VAL A 11 8.68 2.21 7.60
CA VAL A 11 9.31 3.08 8.62
C VAL A 11 8.59 2.98 9.97
N LEU A 12 7.28 2.78 9.97
CA LEU A 12 6.47 2.70 11.20
C LEU A 12 6.72 1.39 11.97
N LEU A 13 7.09 0.32 11.28
CA LEU A 13 7.38 -1.00 11.86
C LEU A 13 8.79 -1.12 12.46
N ALA A 14 9.64 -0.14 12.22
CA ALA A 14 11.04 -0.15 12.60
C ALA A 14 11.30 -0.08 14.10
N THR A 15 10.32 0.35 14.87
CA THR A 15 10.55 1.04 16.14
C THR A 15 10.55 0.12 17.36
N PHE A 16 10.57 -1.18 17.11
CA PHE A 16 10.05 -2.16 18.04
C PHE A 16 11.17 -3.07 18.57
N GLY A 17 11.43 -2.98 19.87
CA GLY A 17 12.33 -3.88 20.57
C GLY A 17 11.73 -5.28 20.74
N PRO A 18 12.54 -6.32 21.01
CA PRO A 18 12.02 -7.66 21.08
C PRO A 18 11.52 -8.08 22.46
N THR A 19 10.73 -9.15 22.46
CA THR A 19 10.38 -9.92 23.66
C THR A 19 11.09 -11.26 23.64
N ASP A 20 11.22 -11.91 24.81
CA ASP A 20 11.80 -13.25 24.95
C ASP A 20 11.12 -14.27 24.00
N GLY A 21 11.76 -14.51 22.86
CA GLY A 21 11.25 -15.30 21.75
C GLY A 21 12.37 -15.88 20.89
N LYS A 22 12.06 -16.88 20.06
CA LYS A 22 13.04 -17.71 19.33
C LYS A 22 14.13 -16.87 18.66
N SER A 23 15.37 -17.12 19.09
CA SER A 23 16.56 -16.46 18.59
C SER A 23 17.05 -17.09 17.29
N VAL A 24 17.30 -16.28 16.25
CA VAL A 24 18.00 -16.76 15.02
C VAL A 24 19.51 -16.86 15.26
N ASN A 25 20.04 -15.97 16.10
CA ASN A 25 21.37 -16.04 16.73
C ASN A 25 21.26 -15.49 18.17
N GLU A 26 22.28 -15.67 19.03
CA GLU A 26 22.22 -15.19 20.44
C GLU A 26 21.96 -13.68 20.59
N SER A 27 22.18 -12.89 19.53
CA SER A 27 22.05 -11.43 19.53
C SER A 27 20.68 -10.91 19.04
N CYS A 28 19.89 -11.71 18.33
CA CYS A 28 18.63 -11.29 17.69
C CYS A 28 17.43 -12.10 18.16
N SER A 29 16.34 -11.41 18.45
CA SER A 29 15.05 -12.03 18.81
C SER A 29 13.89 -11.37 18.09
N VAL A 30 12.79 -12.13 17.94
CA VAL A 30 11.59 -11.66 17.27
C VAL A 30 10.95 -10.51 18.06
N VAL A 31 10.52 -9.51 17.32
CA VAL A 31 9.80 -8.36 17.83
C VAL A 31 8.35 -8.71 18.11
N ASP A 32 7.82 -8.27 19.27
CA ASP A 32 6.40 -8.33 19.61
C ASP A 32 5.81 -6.92 19.70
N PHE A 33 5.06 -6.51 18.68
CA PHE A 33 4.44 -5.19 18.59
C PHE A 33 3.49 -4.87 19.74
N THR A 34 2.89 -5.88 20.38
CA THR A 34 1.96 -5.66 21.50
C THR A 34 2.66 -5.19 22.78
N THR A 35 3.99 -5.34 22.84
CA THR A 35 4.81 -4.89 23.98
C THR A 35 5.44 -3.52 23.78
N GLN A 36 5.20 -2.89 22.63
CA GLN A 36 5.90 -1.68 22.21
C GLN A 36 5.05 -0.41 22.36
N GLU A 37 4.22 -0.37 23.42
CA GLU A 37 3.25 0.70 23.67
C GLU A 37 3.88 2.11 23.60
N THR A 38 5.09 2.28 24.15
CA THR A 38 5.79 3.58 24.13
C THR A 38 6.16 4.01 22.70
N GLN A 39 6.51 3.06 21.83
CA GLN A 39 6.92 3.36 20.46
C GLN A 39 5.71 3.72 19.61
N PHE A 40 4.60 2.97 19.74
CA PHE A 40 3.32 3.34 19.12
C PHE A 40 2.80 4.69 19.61
N LEU A 41 2.95 5.00 20.91
CA LEU A 41 2.57 6.31 21.45
C LEU A 41 3.40 7.44 20.83
N LEU A 42 4.72 7.30 20.74
CA LEU A 42 5.59 8.30 20.10
C LEU A 42 5.23 8.49 18.63
N LEU A 43 4.94 7.40 17.94
CA LEU A 43 4.56 7.40 16.54
C LEU A 43 3.21 8.08 16.29
N ASN A 44 2.21 7.78 17.13
CA ASN A 44 0.90 8.42 17.07
C ASN A 44 0.97 9.90 17.45
N ASN A 45 1.85 10.29 18.38
CA ASN A 45 2.13 11.70 18.63
C ASN A 45 2.74 12.40 17.40
N ALA A 46 3.63 11.73 16.66
CA ALA A 46 4.16 12.28 15.40
C ALA A 46 3.06 12.42 14.34
N VAL A 47 2.15 11.44 14.23
CA VAL A 47 0.96 11.51 13.37
C VAL A 47 0.08 12.70 13.77
N ASP A 48 -0.19 12.91 15.06
CA ASP A 48 -0.95 14.07 15.56
C ASP A 48 -0.31 15.41 15.18
N ILE A 49 1.01 15.53 15.33
CA ILE A 49 1.74 16.75 14.94
C ILE A 49 1.60 16.98 13.43
N VAL A 50 1.76 15.94 12.62
CA VAL A 50 1.71 16.02 11.16
C VAL A 50 0.29 16.36 10.66
N THR A 51 -0.74 15.83 11.30
CA THR A 51 -2.16 16.09 10.95
C THR A 51 -2.67 17.44 11.43
N GLN A 52 -2.23 17.92 12.60
CA GLN A 52 -2.63 19.23 13.14
C GLN A 52 -1.83 20.40 12.54
N SER A 53 -0.74 20.11 11.83
CA SER A 53 0.10 21.10 11.16
C SER A 53 -0.11 21.11 9.65
N THR A 54 0.49 22.10 8.98
CA THR A 54 0.57 22.12 7.51
C THR A 54 1.71 21.25 6.98
N LEU A 55 2.40 20.48 7.84
CA LEU A 55 3.58 19.71 7.44
C LEU A 55 3.23 18.65 6.40
N LEU A 56 2.16 17.87 6.61
CA LEU A 56 1.77 16.84 5.65
C LEU A 56 1.51 17.43 4.27
N SER A 57 0.65 18.46 4.21
CA SER A 57 0.33 19.16 2.97
C SER A 57 1.58 19.73 2.27
N THR A 58 2.60 20.13 3.03
CA THR A 58 3.87 20.64 2.49
C THR A 58 4.73 19.50 1.96
N LEU A 59 4.81 18.38 2.69
CA LEU A 59 5.60 17.20 2.33
C LEU A 59 5.05 16.49 1.09
N VAL A 60 3.73 16.42 0.94
CA VAL A 60 3.09 15.71 -0.18
C VAL A 60 2.82 16.61 -1.38
N LYS A 61 2.99 17.93 -1.27
CA LYS A 61 2.72 18.88 -2.37
C LYS A 61 3.53 18.57 -3.63
N ASP A 62 4.79 18.19 -3.46
CA ASP A 62 5.67 17.86 -4.59
C ASP A 62 5.35 16.47 -5.18
N TYR A 63 4.48 15.71 -4.53
CA TYR A 63 3.99 14.40 -4.94
C TYR A 63 2.51 14.42 -5.35
N ASP A 64 1.89 15.59 -5.48
CA ASP A 64 0.50 15.78 -5.90
C ASP A 64 0.48 16.68 -7.16
N PRO A 65 0.33 16.14 -8.38
CA PRO A 65 -0.05 14.76 -8.66
C PRO A 65 1.05 13.71 -8.43
N LEU A 66 0.64 12.52 -8.00
CA LEU A 66 1.46 11.32 -8.02
C LEU A 66 1.33 10.67 -9.39
N VAL A 67 2.44 10.63 -10.12
CA VAL A 67 2.50 9.99 -11.43
C VAL A 67 3.36 8.72 -11.36
N LEU A 68 2.74 7.57 -11.64
CA LEU A 68 3.41 6.28 -11.80
C LEU A 68 3.23 5.76 -13.22
N GLN A 69 4.20 4.99 -13.72
CA GLN A 69 4.18 4.49 -15.09
C GLN A 69 4.78 3.09 -15.17
N ASN A 70 4.28 2.30 -16.13
CA ASN A 70 4.75 0.96 -16.47
C ASN A 70 4.79 0.02 -15.25
N ILE A 71 3.65 -0.16 -14.59
CA ILE A 71 3.50 -1.12 -13.49
C ILE A 71 2.79 -2.36 -14.01
N ASP A 72 3.44 -3.52 -13.94
CA ASP A 72 2.82 -4.80 -14.23
C ASP A 72 1.88 -5.20 -13.07
N LEU A 73 0.65 -5.59 -13.38
CA LEU A 73 -0.39 -5.88 -12.37
C LEU A 73 -0.63 -7.38 -12.13
N GLY A 74 0.21 -8.24 -12.71
CA GLY A 74 0.12 -9.70 -12.59
C GLY A 74 -0.97 -10.32 -13.49
N GLU A 75 -0.73 -11.53 -13.98
CA GLU A 75 -1.66 -12.24 -14.86
C GLU A 75 -2.94 -12.66 -14.14
N PHE A 76 -4.10 -12.56 -14.80
CA PHE A 76 -5.35 -13.12 -14.33
C PHE A 76 -6.09 -13.89 -15.43
N LYS A 77 -6.97 -14.80 -15.02
CA LYS A 77 -7.77 -15.61 -15.93
C LYS A 77 -9.25 -15.26 -15.81
N TYR A 78 -9.91 -15.07 -16.94
CA TYR A 78 -11.33 -14.78 -16.99
C TYR A 78 -12.02 -15.60 -18.07
N SER A 79 -13.14 -16.22 -17.72
CA SER A 79 -13.89 -17.08 -18.64
C SER A 79 -14.97 -16.27 -19.36
N VAL A 80 -14.84 -16.08 -20.67
CA VAL A 80 -15.80 -15.38 -21.52
C VAL A 80 -16.20 -16.29 -22.67
N LEU A 81 -17.52 -16.44 -22.88
CA LEU A 81 -18.08 -17.26 -23.95
C LEU A 81 -17.60 -18.74 -23.92
N GLY A 82 -17.31 -19.27 -22.73
CA GLY A 82 -16.85 -20.65 -22.55
C GLY A 82 -15.38 -20.89 -22.90
N GLN A 83 -14.59 -19.82 -23.08
CA GLN A 83 -13.14 -19.88 -23.21
C GLN A 83 -12.50 -19.18 -22.01
N ASP A 84 -11.50 -19.83 -21.42
CA ASP A 84 -10.65 -19.22 -20.40
C ASP A 84 -9.59 -18.39 -21.12
N LEU A 85 -9.62 -17.08 -20.88
CA LEU A 85 -8.69 -16.12 -21.44
C LEU A 85 -7.72 -15.67 -20.35
N THR A 86 -6.44 -15.56 -20.71
CA THR A 86 -5.37 -15.09 -19.83
C THR A 86 -5.06 -13.65 -20.21
N PHE A 87 -5.20 -12.76 -19.22
CA PHE A 87 -4.96 -11.34 -19.36
C PHE A 87 -3.72 -10.95 -18.57
N THR A 88 -2.83 -10.22 -19.23
CA THR A 88 -1.67 -9.58 -18.61
C THR A 88 -1.92 -8.07 -18.57
N PRO A 89 -2.47 -7.54 -17.46
CA PRO A 89 -2.64 -6.12 -17.24
C PRO A 89 -1.30 -5.40 -16.97
N THR A 90 -1.12 -4.28 -17.65
CA THR A 90 -0.07 -3.29 -17.38
C THR A 90 -0.73 -1.93 -17.14
N LEU A 91 -0.43 -1.31 -16.01
CA LEU A 91 -0.77 0.08 -15.72
C LEU A 91 0.29 0.98 -16.39
N ASP A 92 -0.01 1.41 -17.60
CA ASP A 92 0.89 2.21 -18.43
C ASP A 92 1.17 3.57 -17.77
N ASN A 93 0.10 4.19 -17.25
CA ASN A 93 0.16 5.45 -16.55
C ASN A 93 -0.88 5.48 -15.43
N LEU A 94 -0.51 6.04 -14.29
CA LEU A 94 -1.39 6.36 -13.18
C LEU A 94 -1.08 7.77 -12.74
N ASN A 95 -2.11 8.60 -12.63
CA ASN A 95 -2.05 9.96 -12.16
C ASN A 95 -3.06 10.11 -11.02
N VAL A 96 -2.58 10.34 -9.80
CA VAL A 96 -3.42 10.53 -8.61
C VAL A 96 -3.30 11.96 -8.12
N ILE A 97 -4.43 12.65 -7.99
CA ILE A 97 -4.53 14.03 -7.51
C ILE A 97 -5.35 14.07 -6.22
N GLY A 98 -4.97 14.94 -5.29
CA GLY A 98 -5.69 15.16 -4.03
C GLY A 98 -5.05 14.48 -2.84
N LEU A 99 -3.81 13.98 -2.98
CA LEU A 99 -3.01 13.42 -1.90
C LEU A 99 -2.73 14.44 -0.79
N ALA A 100 -2.72 15.73 -1.10
CA ALA A 100 -2.63 16.80 -0.11
C ALA A 100 -3.78 16.84 0.91
N ASN A 101 -4.91 16.18 0.60
CA ASN A 101 -6.07 16.10 1.48
C ASN A 101 -6.10 14.83 2.35
N LEU A 102 -5.12 13.93 2.20
CA LEU A 102 -4.99 12.74 3.03
C LEU A 102 -4.63 13.13 4.46
N VAL A 103 -5.26 12.44 5.39
CA VAL A 103 -5.06 12.58 6.83
C VAL A 103 -4.77 11.16 7.34
N PRO A 104 -3.53 10.84 7.72
CA PRO A 104 -3.20 9.54 8.31
C PRO A 104 -3.91 9.37 9.66
N GLU A 105 -4.26 8.14 9.96
CA GLU A 105 -4.85 7.73 11.23
C GLU A 105 -3.80 7.15 12.17
N HIS A 106 -4.17 6.99 13.44
CA HIS A 106 -3.31 6.34 14.43
C HIS A 106 -3.04 4.89 14.05
N LEU A 107 -1.81 4.47 14.33
CA LEU A 107 -1.35 3.11 14.17
C LEU A 107 -1.63 2.29 15.42
N ASN A 108 -1.98 1.03 15.21
CA ASN A 108 -2.27 0.10 16.30
C ASN A 108 -1.63 -1.27 16.02
N ALA A 109 -1.04 -1.88 17.05
CA ALA A 109 -0.69 -3.30 17.00
C ALA A 109 -1.97 -4.14 17.16
N SER A 110 -2.33 -4.92 16.14
CA SER A 110 -3.46 -5.86 16.23
C SER A 110 -3.03 -7.25 16.69
N SER A 111 -1.75 -7.58 16.57
CA SER A 111 -1.14 -8.80 17.09
C SER A 111 0.35 -8.58 17.36
N SER A 112 1.07 -9.61 17.79
CA SER A 112 2.52 -9.53 18.02
C SER A 112 3.33 -9.18 16.78
N ASN A 113 2.79 -9.40 15.58
CA ASN A 113 3.46 -9.12 14.32
C ASN A 113 2.57 -8.44 13.28
N CYS A 114 1.41 -7.90 13.69
CA CYS A 114 0.51 -7.18 12.79
C CYS A 114 0.29 -5.74 13.26
N VAL A 115 0.29 -4.81 12.31
CA VAL A 115 -0.03 -3.40 12.52
C VAL A 115 -1.15 -2.98 11.59
N ASP A 116 -2.13 -2.30 12.16
CA ASP A 116 -3.19 -1.60 11.44
C ASP A 116 -2.74 -0.17 11.15
N PHE A 117 -2.93 0.27 9.91
CA PHE A 117 -2.75 1.65 9.50
C PHE A 117 -3.94 2.09 8.65
N GLY A 118 -4.28 3.38 8.76
CA GLY A 118 -5.38 3.98 8.03
C GLY A 118 -5.04 5.39 7.57
N ALA A 119 -5.78 5.86 6.58
CA ALA A 119 -5.81 7.26 6.19
C ALA A 119 -7.17 7.58 5.57
N HIS A 120 -7.69 8.77 5.84
CA HIS A 120 -8.89 9.27 5.17
C HIS A 120 -8.58 10.57 4.44
N CYS A 121 -9.33 10.84 3.39
CA CYS A 121 -9.24 12.09 2.65
C CYS A 121 -10.34 13.05 3.11
N THR A 122 -9.98 14.30 3.38
CA THR A 122 -10.98 15.34 3.74
C THR A 122 -11.68 15.95 2.51
N GLY A 123 -11.21 15.61 1.31
CA GLY A 123 -11.75 16.08 0.04
C GLY A 123 -11.85 14.97 -1.00
N GLN A 124 -11.74 15.34 -2.27
CA GLN A 124 -11.78 14.38 -3.37
C GLN A 124 -10.38 13.84 -3.68
N LEU A 125 -10.35 12.57 -4.09
CA LEU A 125 -9.20 11.92 -4.69
C LEU A 125 -9.54 11.58 -6.14
N SER A 126 -8.80 12.15 -7.08
CA SER A 126 -8.97 11.86 -8.51
C SER A 126 -7.86 10.93 -8.99
N ILE A 127 -8.26 9.90 -9.74
CA ILE A 127 -7.40 8.87 -10.28
C ILE A 127 -7.65 8.83 -11.78
N ASP A 128 -6.63 9.16 -12.56
CA ASP A 128 -6.62 8.95 -14.01
C ASP A 128 -5.58 7.89 -14.34
N ALA A 129 -6.01 6.79 -14.95
CA ALA A 129 -5.16 5.65 -15.27
C ALA A 129 -5.31 5.25 -16.73
N THR A 130 -4.23 4.79 -17.35
CA THR A 130 -4.26 4.08 -18.62
C THR A 130 -3.80 2.66 -18.34
N VAL A 131 -4.65 1.69 -18.64
CA VAL A 131 -4.39 0.27 -18.42
C VAL A 131 -4.42 -0.45 -19.77
N SER A 132 -3.33 -1.13 -20.10
CA SER A 132 -3.25 -2.07 -21.21
C SER A 132 -3.51 -3.48 -20.71
N LEU A 133 -4.37 -4.21 -21.38
CA LEU A 133 -4.70 -5.61 -21.13
C LEU A 133 -4.26 -6.43 -22.33
N THR A 134 -3.19 -7.20 -22.20
CA THR A 134 -2.73 -8.11 -23.26
C THR A 134 -3.41 -9.46 -23.10
N LEU A 135 -4.07 -9.93 -24.16
CA LEU A 135 -4.64 -11.27 -24.23
C LEU A 135 -3.60 -12.22 -24.80
N GLU A 136 -3.16 -13.19 -24.00
CA GLU A 136 -2.07 -14.09 -24.39
C GLU A 136 -2.45 -15.00 -25.57
N GLU A 137 -3.69 -15.45 -25.63
CA GLU A 137 -4.11 -16.46 -26.61
C GLU A 137 -4.12 -15.94 -28.06
N ILE A 138 -4.24 -14.62 -28.25
CA ILE A 138 -4.36 -13.99 -29.57
C ILE A 138 -3.40 -12.80 -29.77
N ASP A 139 -2.43 -12.61 -28.86
CA ASP A 139 -1.41 -11.55 -28.91
C ASP A 139 -2.00 -10.16 -29.24
N THR A 140 -3.09 -9.82 -28.57
CA THR A 140 -3.83 -8.58 -28.81
C THR A 140 -3.94 -7.80 -27.51
N SER A 141 -3.63 -6.50 -27.55
CA SER A 141 -3.74 -5.61 -26.40
C SER A 141 -4.95 -4.68 -26.52
N ILE A 142 -5.64 -4.49 -25.40
CA ILE A 142 -6.74 -3.55 -25.23
C ILE A 142 -6.24 -2.44 -24.31
N ALA A 143 -6.28 -1.18 -24.75
CA ALA A 143 -6.00 -0.06 -23.87
C ALA A 143 -7.31 0.58 -23.37
N VAL A 144 -7.36 0.87 -22.07
CA VAL A 144 -8.49 1.48 -21.38
C VAL A 144 -7.99 2.67 -20.59
N ASP A 145 -8.54 3.85 -20.87
CA ASP A 145 -8.40 5.00 -19.98
C ASP A 145 -9.52 4.96 -18.94
N VAL A 146 -9.14 5.10 -17.67
CA VAL A 146 -10.03 5.11 -16.51
C VAL A 146 -9.86 6.44 -15.81
N SER A 147 -10.95 7.19 -15.67
CA SER A 147 -11.01 8.35 -14.80
C SER A 147 -11.98 8.07 -13.66
N LEU A 148 -11.50 8.05 -12.43
CA LEU A 148 -12.29 7.84 -11.22
C LEU A 148 -12.07 9.00 -10.26
N THR A 149 -13.11 9.53 -9.64
CA THR A 149 -13.00 10.52 -8.57
C THR A 149 -13.86 10.10 -7.40
N LEU A 150 -13.22 9.88 -6.26
CA LEU A 150 -13.84 9.46 -5.00
C LEU A 150 -13.97 10.67 -4.08
N ASP A 151 -15.14 10.87 -3.50
CA ASP A 151 -15.35 11.84 -2.41
C ASP A 151 -15.02 11.19 -1.08
N LYS A 152 -14.15 11.86 -0.30
CA LYS A 152 -13.68 11.45 1.02
C LYS A 152 -13.34 9.95 1.14
N PRO A 153 -12.47 9.41 0.27
CA PRO A 153 -12.05 8.02 0.41
C PRO A 153 -11.34 7.78 1.75
N THR A 154 -11.55 6.59 2.29
CA THR A 154 -10.84 6.05 3.45
C THR A 154 -10.14 4.77 3.03
N LEU A 155 -8.87 4.66 3.37
CA LEU A 155 -8.04 3.48 3.16
C LEU A 155 -7.63 2.94 4.52
N ALA A 156 -7.88 1.66 4.77
CA ALA A 156 -7.35 0.95 5.92
C ALA A 156 -6.63 -0.30 5.46
N ALA A 157 -5.58 -0.70 6.17
CA ALA A 157 -4.86 -1.92 5.87
C ALA A 157 -4.24 -2.54 7.12
N ASN A 158 -4.13 -3.87 7.10
CA ASN A 158 -3.43 -4.67 8.09
C ASN A 158 -2.18 -5.24 7.45
N VAL A 159 -1.02 -4.97 8.04
CA VAL A 159 0.25 -5.52 7.59
C VAL A 159 0.82 -6.42 8.65
N GLN A 160 1.11 -7.66 8.23
CA GLN A 160 1.94 -8.57 8.98
C GLN A 160 3.40 -8.32 8.64
N ALA A 161 4.24 -8.16 9.66
CA ALA A 161 5.66 -7.99 9.54
C ALA A 161 6.37 -8.77 10.64
N ASN A 162 7.17 -9.76 10.22
CA ASN A 162 8.05 -10.50 11.12
C ASN A 162 9.41 -9.80 11.11
N MET A 163 9.83 -9.31 12.26
CA MET A 163 11.03 -8.48 12.40
C MET A 163 11.91 -8.93 13.55
N TYR A 164 13.20 -8.64 13.43
CA TYR A 164 14.20 -8.91 14.44
C TYR A 164 14.66 -7.62 15.14
N GLY A 165 14.64 -7.68 16.46
CA GLY A 165 15.25 -6.70 17.37
C GLY A 165 16.41 -7.33 18.12
N CYS A 166 17.05 -6.54 18.96
CA CYS A 166 18.20 -6.94 19.77
C CYS A 166 17.78 -7.74 20.99
N ALA A 167 18.26 -8.97 21.12
CA ALA A 167 18.02 -9.76 22.32
C ALA A 167 18.47 -9.00 23.57
N ALA A 168 17.75 -9.15 24.69
CA ALA A 168 18.04 -8.40 25.92
C ALA A 168 19.47 -8.61 26.47
N SER A 169 20.12 -9.72 26.11
CA SER A 169 21.50 -10.05 26.46
C SER A 169 22.55 -9.57 25.45
N ALA A 170 22.14 -9.02 24.31
CA ALA A 170 23.03 -8.58 23.24
C ALA A 170 23.69 -7.25 23.61
N THR A 171 25.03 -7.19 23.55
CA THR A 171 25.81 -5.96 23.79
C THR A 171 26.31 -5.32 22.50
N ASP A 172 26.21 -6.05 21.39
CA ASP A 172 26.66 -5.70 20.05
C ASP A 172 25.51 -5.29 19.12
N CYS A 173 24.33 -5.06 19.69
CA CYS A 173 23.11 -4.76 18.96
C CYS A 173 22.42 -3.54 19.58
N GLU A 174 21.99 -2.61 18.71
CA GLU A 174 21.18 -1.45 19.10
C GLU A 174 19.79 -1.57 18.48
N ASP A 175 18.75 -1.46 19.32
CA ASP A 175 17.38 -1.48 18.86
C ASP A 175 17.07 -0.21 18.06
N PHE A 176 16.26 -0.39 17.04
CA PHE A 176 15.81 0.71 16.21
C PHE A 176 14.57 1.35 16.86
N THR A 177 14.56 2.68 17.04
CA THR A 177 13.50 3.39 17.77
C THR A 177 12.88 4.53 16.93
N VAL A 178 11.72 5.06 17.35
CA VAL A 178 11.13 6.26 16.69
C VAL A 178 12.15 7.41 16.64
N THR A 179 12.91 7.61 17.72
CA THR A 179 13.95 8.65 17.80
C THR A 179 15.02 8.50 16.71
N THR A 180 15.39 7.26 16.37
CA THR A 180 16.36 6.96 15.29
C THR A 180 15.85 7.49 13.95
N ILE A 181 14.54 7.36 13.68
CA ILE A 181 13.88 7.88 12.49
C ILE A 181 13.88 9.40 12.49
N GLU A 182 13.48 10.02 13.61
CA GLU A 182 13.41 11.47 13.75
C GLU A 182 14.78 12.11 13.50
N VAL A 183 15.84 11.56 14.10
CA VAL A 183 17.21 12.06 13.93
C VAL A 183 17.67 11.94 12.47
N ALA A 184 17.44 10.80 11.82
CA ALA A 184 17.81 10.68 10.41
C ALA A 184 16.99 11.56 9.49
N GLY A 185 15.76 11.89 9.89
CA GLY A 185 14.94 12.83 9.17
C GLY A 185 15.54 14.23 9.16
N VAL A 186 16.07 14.68 10.30
CA VAL A 186 16.83 15.94 10.40
C VAL A 186 18.11 15.88 9.56
N ASP A 187 18.80 14.74 9.57
CA ASP A 187 20.06 14.55 8.85
C ASP A 187 19.90 14.26 7.34
N SER A 188 18.68 14.18 6.82
CA SER A 188 18.38 13.76 5.44
C SER A 188 18.93 12.38 5.06
N LYS A 189 19.01 11.45 6.04
CA LYS A 189 19.57 10.09 5.89
C LYS A 189 18.51 8.98 5.75
N TYR A 190 17.30 9.32 5.31
CA TYR A 190 16.18 8.37 5.20
C TYR A 190 16.50 7.09 4.40
N SER A 191 17.31 7.19 3.34
CA SER A 191 17.67 6.01 2.54
C SER A 191 18.52 5.01 3.33
N SER A 192 19.48 5.50 4.12
CA SER A 192 20.34 4.64 4.94
C SER A 192 19.53 3.96 6.04
N ILE A 193 18.62 4.71 6.67
CA ILE A 193 17.70 4.16 7.66
C ILE A 193 16.81 3.09 7.07
N MET A 194 16.27 3.33 5.87
CA MET A 194 15.42 2.35 5.20
C MET A 194 16.19 1.05 4.91
N ASP A 195 17.43 1.15 4.43
CA ASP A 195 18.24 -0.03 4.16
C ASP A 195 18.57 -0.81 5.45
N THR A 196 18.88 -0.11 6.56
CA THR A 196 19.06 -0.74 7.88
C THR A 196 17.78 -1.43 8.36
N LEU A 197 16.65 -0.76 8.18
CA LEU A 197 15.34 -1.27 8.58
C LEU A 197 14.92 -2.50 7.80
N LEU A 198 15.03 -2.46 6.46
CA LEU A 198 14.67 -3.61 5.61
C LEU A 198 15.48 -4.85 5.99
N ARG A 199 16.74 -4.70 6.44
CA ARG A 199 17.54 -5.83 6.93
C ARG A 199 16.96 -6.52 8.16
N ARG A 200 16.16 -5.82 8.97
CA ARG A 200 15.50 -6.36 10.17
C ARG A 200 14.26 -7.17 9.85
N PHE A 201 13.69 -7.03 8.66
CA PHE A 201 12.57 -7.86 8.23
C PHE A 201 13.04 -9.27 7.91
N GLU A 202 12.28 -10.25 8.41
CA GLU A 202 12.28 -11.63 7.94
C GLU A 202 11.29 -11.79 6.79
N SER A 203 10.09 -11.26 6.98
CA SER A 203 9.00 -11.30 6.02
C SER A 203 8.01 -10.17 6.30
N ALA A 204 7.29 -9.77 5.25
CA ALA A 204 6.18 -8.86 5.34
C ALA A 204 5.09 -9.30 4.36
N ALA A 205 3.84 -9.07 4.71
CA ALA A 205 2.71 -9.27 3.83
C ALA A 205 1.56 -8.35 4.28
N VAL A 206 0.89 -7.73 3.32
CA VAL A 206 -0.39 -7.08 3.57
C VAL A 206 -1.43 -8.20 3.71
N GLN A 207 -2.15 -8.23 4.82
CA GLN A 207 -3.19 -9.23 5.10
C GLN A 207 -4.56 -8.76 4.61
N MET A 208 -4.80 -7.46 4.69
CA MET A 208 -6.07 -6.86 4.33
C MET A 208 -5.85 -5.43 3.83
N VAL A 209 -6.62 -5.05 2.82
CA VAL A 209 -6.82 -3.67 2.40
C VAL A 209 -8.32 -3.42 2.35
N SER A 210 -8.74 -2.25 2.79
CA SER A 210 -10.14 -1.81 2.75
C SER A 210 -10.20 -0.39 2.24
N LEU A 211 -10.87 -0.21 1.10
CA LEU A 211 -11.24 1.08 0.53
C LEU A 211 -12.73 1.35 0.77
N ASP A 212 -13.03 2.51 1.35
CA ASP A 212 -14.36 3.11 1.43
C ASP A 212 -14.31 4.54 0.88
N PHE A 213 -15.46 5.14 0.60
CA PHE A 213 -15.62 6.50 0.10
C PHE A 213 -17.06 6.96 0.25
N ASP A 214 -17.33 8.25 0.41
CA ASP A 214 -18.70 8.76 0.52
C ASP A 214 -19.48 8.52 -0.79
N SER A 215 -18.86 8.85 -1.94
CA SER A 215 -19.43 8.64 -3.26
C SER A 215 -18.37 8.68 -4.37
N ILE A 216 -18.72 8.13 -5.54
CA ILE A 216 -18.05 8.38 -6.81
C ILE A 216 -18.64 9.65 -7.42
N VAL A 217 -17.80 10.67 -7.55
CA VAL A 217 -18.15 11.97 -8.15
C VAL A 217 -18.03 11.93 -9.67
N LYS A 218 -17.04 11.19 -10.17
CA LYS A 218 -16.77 11.02 -11.60
C LYS A 218 -16.29 9.58 -11.85
N SER A 219 -16.85 8.93 -12.86
CA SER A 219 -16.34 7.68 -13.40
C SER A 219 -16.45 7.73 -14.92
N ASP A 220 -15.35 7.49 -15.62
CA ASP A 220 -15.33 7.39 -17.08
C ASP A 220 -14.36 6.28 -17.51
N PHE A 221 -14.76 5.53 -18.54
CA PHE A 221 -14.00 4.42 -19.09
C PHE A 221 -13.97 4.57 -20.61
N SER A 222 -12.80 4.87 -21.17
CA SER A 222 -12.61 5.06 -22.60
C SER A 222 -11.74 3.93 -23.17
N PHE A 223 -12.36 3.07 -23.98
CA PHE A 223 -11.69 1.98 -24.66
C PHE A 223 -11.12 2.45 -26.01
N HIS A 224 -9.82 2.25 -26.22
CA HIS A 224 -9.13 2.65 -27.47
C HIS A 224 -9.34 1.65 -28.61
N ASN A 225 -9.82 0.45 -28.29
CA ASN A 225 -10.06 -0.63 -29.23
C ASN A 225 -11.57 -0.87 -29.34
N SER A 226 -12.03 -1.33 -30.51
CA SER A 226 -13.44 -1.68 -30.73
C SER A 226 -13.55 -3.11 -31.26
N GLY A 227 -14.44 -3.92 -30.68
CA GLY A 227 -14.70 -5.29 -31.13
C GLY A 227 -15.69 -6.03 -30.22
N PRO A 228 -16.14 -7.24 -30.60
CA PRO A 228 -17.15 -7.98 -29.83
C PRO A 228 -16.74 -8.26 -28.37
N ILE A 229 -15.45 -8.50 -28.13
CA ILE A 229 -14.89 -8.69 -26.77
C ILE A 229 -14.99 -7.38 -25.98
N ILE A 230 -14.70 -6.23 -26.60
CA ILE A 230 -14.79 -4.92 -25.94
C ILE A 230 -16.24 -4.57 -25.61
N SER A 231 -17.18 -4.85 -26.51
CA SER A 231 -18.60 -4.65 -26.24
C SER A 231 -19.05 -5.47 -25.04
N ALA A 232 -18.64 -6.75 -24.97
CA ALA A 232 -18.96 -7.60 -23.82
C ALA A 232 -18.35 -7.08 -22.50
N ILE A 233 -17.12 -6.54 -22.53
CA ILE A 233 -16.47 -5.92 -21.37
C ILE A 233 -17.20 -4.63 -20.97
N THR A 234 -17.54 -3.78 -21.93
CA THR A 234 -18.26 -2.51 -21.69
C THR A 234 -19.63 -2.77 -21.08
N ASP A 235 -20.36 -3.75 -21.61
CA ASP A 235 -21.67 -4.16 -21.09
C ASP A 235 -21.54 -4.70 -19.65
N ALA A 236 -20.48 -5.47 -19.35
CA ALA A 236 -20.22 -5.97 -18.00
C ALA A 236 -19.86 -4.83 -17.00
N LEU A 237 -19.19 -3.78 -17.48
CA LEU A 237 -18.85 -2.61 -16.65
C LEU A 237 -20.01 -1.63 -16.47
N ALA A 238 -21.03 -1.66 -17.33
CA ALA A 238 -22.19 -0.78 -17.22
C ALA A 238 -22.94 -0.97 -15.88
N ASP A 239 -22.93 -2.20 -15.35
CA ASP A 239 -23.49 -2.52 -14.04
C ASP A 239 -22.72 -1.84 -12.87
N PHE A 240 -21.50 -1.38 -13.11
CA PHE A 240 -20.63 -0.67 -12.16
C PHE A 240 -20.64 0.85 -12.36
N SER A 241 -21.77 1.42 -12.78
CA SER A 241 -21.90 2.88 -12.88
C SER A 241 -21.80 3.58 -11.51
N ALA A 242 -21.35 4.83 -11.52
CA ALA A 242 -21.30 5.66 -10.31
C ALA A 242 -22.65 5.70 -9.56
N ASP A 243 -23.77 5.81 -10.29
CA ASP A 243 -25.10 5.85 -9.69
C ASP A 243 -25.46 4.55 -8.96
N GLU A 244 -25.10 3.38 -9.50
CA GLU A 244 -25.35 2.10 -8.85
C GLU A 244 -24.41 1.86 -7.65
N ILE A 245 -23.12 2.20 -7.79
CA ILE A 245 -22.15 2.10 -6.70
C ILE A 245 -22.50 3.04 -5.55
N ASN A 246 -22.95 4.27 -5.85
CA ASN A 246 -23.32 5.27 -4.84
C ASN A 246 -24.56 4.89 -4.03
N LYS A 247 -25.36 3.90 -4.46
CA LYS A 247 -26.46 3.37 -3.64
C LYS A 247 -25.99 2.56 -2.44
N LYS A 248 -24.69 2.27 -2.30
CA LYS A 248 -24.11 1.50 -1.18
C LYS A 248 -24.82 0.17 -0.96
N SER A 249 -25.11 -0.53 -2.06
CA SER A 249 -25.80 -1.83 -2.08
C SER A 249 -24.85 -2.95 -2.50
N SER A 250 -25.37 -4.11 -2.92
CA SER A 250 -24.53 -5.25 -3.33
C SER A 250 -23.57 -4.95 -4.49
N VAL A 251 -23.86 -3.97 -5.34
CA VAL A 251 -22.94 -3.51 -6.40
C VAL A 251 -21.73 -2.81 -5.80
N TYR A 252 -21.94 -1.96 -4.78
CA TYR A 252 -20.87 -1.31 -4.04
C TYR A 252 -19.95 -2.34 -3.38
N ASP A 253 -20.53 -3.32 -2.67
CA ASP A 253 -19.75 -4.35 -1.97
C ASP A 253 -18.90 -5.17 -2.95
N LYS A 254 -19.46 -5.51 -4.12
CA LYS A 254 -18.71 -6.21 -5.19
C LYS A 254 -17.59 -5.35 -5.74
N PHE A 255 -17.85 -4.07 -5.99
CA PHE A 255 -16.87 -3.14 -6.53
C PHE A 255 -15.69 -2.96 -5.56
N THR A 256 -15.97 -2.63 -4.29
CA THR A 256 -14.91 -2.41 -3.30
C THR A 256 -14.17 -3.70 -2.95
N SER A 257 -14.86 -4.85 -2.86
CA SER A 257 -14.18 -6.14 -2.69
C SER A 257 -13.21 -6.43 -3.83
N SER A 258 -13.64 -6.23 -5.09
CA SER A 258 -12.77 -6.47 -6.25
C SER A 258 -11.57 -5.53 -6.26
N LEU A 259 -11.77 -4.24 -5.92
CA LEU A 259 -10.65 -3.29 -5.80
C LEU A 259 -9.71 -3.66 -4.64
N ASN A 260 -10.24 -4.05 -3.49
CA ASN A 260 -9.45 -4.45 -2.33
C ASN A 260 -8.57 -5.67 -2.65
N ASP A 261 -9.11 -6.67 -3.35
CA ASP A 261 -8.35 -7.85 -3.79
C ASP A 261 -7.20 -7.46 -4.73
N GLN A 262 -7.44 -6.54 -5.66
CA GLN A 262 -6.42 -6.04 -6.59
C GLN A 262 -5.35 -5.21 -5.85
N LEU A 263 -5.75 -4.29 -4.97
CA LEU A 263 -4.82 -3.51 -4.16
C LEU A 263 -3.96 -4.41 -3.26
N LEU A 264 -4.58 -5.43 -2.65
CA LEU A 264 -3.90 -6.42 -1.83
C LEU A 264 -2.87 -7.22 -2.66
N SER A 265 -3.25 -7.65 -3.86
CA SER A 265 -2.35 -8.38 -4.75
C SER A 265 -1.18 -7.52 -5.20
N VAL A 266 -1.43 -6.28 -5.64
CA VAL A 266 -0.38 -5.35 -6.09
C VAL A 266 0.57 -5.01 -4.92
N ALA A 267 0.03 -4.78 -3.72
CA ALA A 267 0.85 -4.46 -2.57
C ALA A 267 1.76 -5.63 -2.17
N ASN A 268 1.24 -6.86 -2.18
CA ASN A 268 2.04 -8.05 -1.89
C ASN A 268 3.06 -8.37 -2.99
N ASP A 269 2.69 -8.24 -4.27
CA ASP A 269 3.65 -8.39 -5.38
C ASP A 269 4.78 -7.35 -5.28
N TYR A 270 4.46 -6.11 -4.93
CA TYR A 270 5.47 -5.09 -4.69
C TYR A 270 6.40 -5.46 -3.53
N ILE A 271 5.87 -5.99 -2.43
CA ILE A 271 6.69 -6.48 -1.31
C ILE A 271 7.62 -7.60 -1.80
N ASP A 272 7.08 -8.61 -2.45
CA ASP A 272 7.85 -9.78 -2.89
C ASP A 272 8.91 -9.44 -3.96
N SER A 273 8.58 -8.58 -4.91
CA SER A 273 9.45 -8.26 -6.04
C SER A 273 10.45 -7.13 -5.76
N LYS A 274 10.10 -6.15 -4.91
CA LYS A 274 10.92 -4.94 -4.67
C LYS A 274 11.51 -4.85 -3.27
N LEU A 275 10.80 -5.27 -2.23
CA LEU A 275 11.26 -5.10 -0.85
C LEU A 275 11.99 -6.32 -0.30
N LYS A 276 11.41 -7.51 -0.49
CA LYS A 276 11.94 -8.79 -0.01
C LYS A 276 13.38 -9.08 -0.43
N PRO A 277 13.88 -8.68 -1.63
CA PRO A 277 15.29 -8.82 -1.95
C PRO A 277 16.24 -8.06 -1.02
N SER A 278 15.74 -7.07 -0.26
CA SER A 278 16.50 -6.29 0.71
C SER A 278 16.33 -6.79 2.15
N PHE A 279 15.50 -7.81 2.38
CA PHE A 279 15.29 -8.39 3.71
C PHE A 279 16.53 -9.15 4.15
N GLY A 280 16.95 -8.91 5.38
CA GLY A 280 18.21 -9.43 5.93
C GLY A 280 18.03 -10.46 7.03
N SER A 281 16.83 -10.56 7.62
CA SER A 281 16.54 -11.39 8.78
C SER A 281 17.57 -11.22 9.92
N THR A 282 18.02 -9.99 10.18
CA THR A 282 19.07 -9.68 11.17
C THR A 282 18.77 -8.42 11.95
N CYS A 283 19.18 -8.37 13.22
CA CYS A 283 19.09 -7.19 14.08
C CYS A 283 20.39 -6.35 14.10
N LEU A 284 21.46 -6.83 13.45
CA LEU A 284 22.78 -6.21 13.46
C LEU A 284 22.94 -5.24 12.30
N ASP A 285 23.50 -4.07 12.60
CA ASP A 285 23.91 -3.09 11.59
C ASP A 285 25.22 -3.57 10.90
N ALA A 286 25.41 -3.16 9.64
CA ALA A 286 26.57 -3.56 8.82
C ALA A 286 27.77 -2.63 8.96
#